data_AF-A0A4D4J278-F1
#
_entry.id   AF-A0A4D4J278-F1
#
_cell.length_a   1.000
_cell.length_b   1.000
_cell.length_c   1.000
_cell.angle_alpha   90.00
_cell.angle_beta   90.00
_cell.angle_gamma   90.00
#
_symmetry.space_group_name_H-M   'P 1'
#
loop_
_entity.id
_entity.type
_entity.pdbx_description
1 polymer ?
#
loop_
_entity_poly.entity_id
_entity_poly.type
_entity_poly.pdbx_seq_one_letter_code
_entity_poly.pdbx_strand_id
1 'polypeptide(L)'
;MDARATTPAPAGPPASEAPHATPGGNGTVVSRRAALTGLGGAAALAAVAACAPAERTSAEPPNPNQVPPTLSGDPGRTIHEQRALIDQLDGQISDLLAQRAIASHNVQVAREQAGGPRLDPAREQQVIARYRDRLGPAGEQIARAILDADRGAGPSGAPAATPPR
;
A
#
# COMPACT_ATOMS: atom_id res chain seq x y z
N MET A 1 22.35 61.43 -49.12
CA MET A 1 22.07 60.09 -49.65
C MET A 1 22.43 59.14 -48.51
N ASP A 2 21.54 58.56 -47.72
CA ASP A 2 20.08 58.32 -47.80
C ASP A 2 19.56 58.24 -46.35
N ALA A 3 18.53 59.02 -45.97
CA ALA A 3 17.10 58.72 -46.07
C ALA A 3 16.58 57.70 -45.02
N ARG A 4 15.82 58.27 -44.07
CA ARG A 4 14.93 57.61 -43.10
C ARG A 4 13.99 56.61 -43.79
N ALA A 5 13.67 55.52 -43.09
CA ALA A 5 12.37 54.87 -43.22
C ALA A 5 11.95 54.23 -41.88
N THR A 6 11.13 55.00 -41.16
CA THR A 6 10.18 54.55 -40.14
C THR A 6 8.98 53.93 -40.82
N THR A 7 8.52 52.75 -40.39
CA THR A 7 7.15 52.25 -40.64
C THR A 7 6.80 51.08 -39.69
N PRO A 8 5.52 50.74 -39.46
CA PRO A 8 4.90 50.91 -38.15
C PRO A 8 4.26 49.62 -37.57
N ALA A 9 3.90 49.66 -36.28
CA ALA A 9 2.86 48.79 -35.71
C ALA A 9 1.49 49.18 -36.30
N PRO A 10 0.53 48.24 -36.45
CA PRO A 10 -0.62 48.33 -35.54
C PRO A 10 -1.39 47.02 -35.23
N ALA A 11 -2.22 47.14 -34.18
CA ALA A 11 -3.53 46.51 -33.95
C ALA A 11 -3.60 45.07 -33.36
N GLY A 12 -3.94 45.00 -32.08
CA GLY A 12 -4.95 44.03 -31.61
C GLY A 12 -6.33 44.70 -31.54
N PRO A 13 -7.36 44.15 -30.86
CA PRO A 13 -7.77 42.77 -30.60
C PRO A 13 -9.18 42.50 -31.21
N PRO A 14 -9.92 41.43 -30.84
CA PRO A 14 -10.90 41.66 -29.77
C PRO A 14 -11.08 40.49 -28.77
N ALA A 15 -11.65 40.86 -27.63
CA ALA A 15 -12.14 40.00 -26.57
C ALA A 15 -13.43 39.26 -26.94
N SER A 16 -13.58 38.03 -26.46
CA SER A 16 -14.82 37.33 -26.04
C SER A 16 -14.34 35.94 -25.57
N GLU A 17 -14.74 35.32 -24.47
CA GLU A 17 -15.96 35.39 -23.70
C GLU A 17 -15.69 34.57 -22.42
N ALA A 18 -16.08 35.07 -21.26
CA ALA A 18 -16.34 34.20 -20.10
C ALA A 18 -17.80 33.71 -20.21
N PRO A 19 -18.14 32.56 -19.63
CA PRO A 19 -18.93 32.70 -18.40
C PRO A 19 -18.59 31.72 -17.27
N HIS A 20 -18.59 32.29 -16.06
CA HIS A 20 -19.17 31.80 -14.81
C HIS A 20 -19.68 30.34 -14.72
N ALA A 21 -19.18 29.60 -13.72
CA ALA A 21 -20.02 28.87 -12.75
C ALA A 21 -19.21 28.38 -11.52
N THR A 22 -19.44 29.07 -10.41
CA THR A 22 -19.42 28.76 -8.97
C THR A 22 -18.69 27.56 -8.32
N PRO A 23 -18.24 27.75 -7.05
CA PRO A 23 -17.71 26.72 -6.17
C PRO A 23 -18.78 26.07 -5.26
N GLY A 24 -18.51 24.86 -4.79
CA GLY A 24 -19.25 24.15 -3.74
C GLY A 24 -19.02 22.65 -3.92
N GLY A 25 -18.59 21.83 -2.96
CA GLY A 25 -18.59 21.94 -1.51
C GLY A 25 -18.84 20.51 -1.01
N ASN A 26 -17.90 19.98 -0.22
CA ASN A 26 -17.98 18.90 0.79
C ASN A 26 -19.13 17.87 0.64
N GLY A 27 -18.87 16.58 0.40
CA GLY A 27 -18.35 15.67 1.42
C GLY A 27 -19.49 15.15 2.30
N THR A 28 -19.88 13.87 2.19
CA THR A 28 -20.57 13.01 3.21
C THR A 28 -20.71 11.61 2.61
N VAL A 29 -19.86 10.65 2.99
CA VAL A 29 -20.06 9.58 4.00
C VAL A 29 -20.97 8.44 3.53
N VAL A 30 -20.29 7.31 3.29
CA VAL A 30 -20.64 5.92 3.65
C VAL A 30 -22.06 5.70 4.21
N SER A 31 -22.80 4.80 3.56
CA SER A 31 -23.83 4.02 4.25
C SER A 31 -23.79 2.57 3.77
N ARG A 32 -23.06 1.75 4.54
CA ARG A 32 -23.28 0.30 4.60
C ARG A 32 -24.54 0.08 5.43
N ARG A 33 -25.58 -0.50 4.83
CA ARG A 33 -26.66 -1.11 5.60
C ARG A 33 -26.24 -2.50 6.03
N ALA A 34 -25.87 -2.61 7.30
CA ALA A 34 -25.90 -3.86 8.03
C ALA A 34 -27.37 -4.23 8.32
N ALA A 35 -27.75 -5.47 8.06
CA ALA A 35 -28.97 -6.07 8.60
C ALA A 35 -28.54 -7.23 9.51
N LEU A 36 -28.74 -7.03 10.82
CA LEU A 36 -28.73 -8.06 11.84
C LEU A 36 -30.10 -8.73 11.87
N THR A 37 -30.17 -10.07 11.93
CA THR A 37 -31.26 -10.78 12.63
C THR A 37 -30.93 -12.26 12.87
N GLY A 38 -31.26 -12.74 14.08
CA GLY A 38 -31.29 -14.14 14.51
C GLY A 38 -30.18 -14.48 15.50
N LEU A 39 -30.30 -14.36 16.82
CA LEU A 39 -31.28 -14.86 17.81
C LEU A 39 -31.34 -16.39 17.92
N GLY A 40 -30.88 -16.91 19.07
CA GLY A 40 -30.99 -18.31 19.52
C GLY A 40 -29.62 -18.84 19.98
N GLY A 41 -29.40 -19.31 21.20
CA GLY A 41 -30.26 -19.59 22.33
C GLY A 41 -29.40 -19.77 23.58
N ALA A 42 -30.06 -19.67 24.74
CA ALA A 42 -29.50 -19.80 26.07
C ALA A 42 -29.31 -21.27 26.50
N ALA A 43 -28.75 -21.41 27.72
CA ALA A 43 -28.66 -22.58 28.61
C ALA A 43 -27.42 -23.48 28.40
N ALA A 44 -26.73 -23.99 29.42
CA ALA A 44 -26.73 -23.79 30.87
C ALA A 44 -25.48 -24.49 31.45
N LEU A 45 -25.21 -24.17 32.73
CA LEU A 45 -24.18 -24.73 33.63
C LEU A 45 -24.08 -26.27 33.66
N ALA A 46 -22.85 -26.78 33.75
CA ALA A 46 -22.49 -27.92 34.62
C ALA A 46 -20.96 -27.99 34.85
N ALA A 47 -20.56 -27.91 36.12
CA ALA A 47 -19.22 -28.19 36.63
C ALA A 47 -19.07 -29.69 36.91
N VAL A 48 -17.88 -30.29 36.75
CA VAL A 48 -17.26 -31.24 37.70
C VAL A 48 -15.74 -31.29 37.48
N ALA A 49 -15.03 -31.33 38.60
CA ALA A 49 -13.60 -31.43 38.83
C ALA A 49 -12.84 -32.53 38.07
N ALA A 50 -11.59 -32.20 37.72
CA ALA A 50 -10.49 -33.17 37.74
C ALA A 50 -9.28 -32.52 38.43
N CYS A 51 -8.98 -33.08 39.60
CA CYS A 51 -7.78 -32.84 40.39
C CYS A 51 -6.55 -33.27 39.57
N ALA A 52 -5.62 -32.35 39.32
CA ALA A 52 -4.29 -32.67 38.81
C ALA A 52 -3.26 -32.24 39.88
N PRO A 53 -2.22 -33.04 40.13
CA PRO A 53 -1.37 -32.89 41.31
C PRO A 53 -0.56 -31.60 41.22
N ALA A 54 -0.60 -30.82 42.30
CA ALA A 54 0.39 -29.80 42.56
C ALA A 54 1.75 -30.49 42.67
N GLU A 55 2.56 -30.39 41.62
CA GLU A 55 3.99 -30.59 41.73
C GLU A 55 4.51 -29.54 42.71
N ARG A 56 4.67 -29.94 43.97
CA ARG A 56 5.51 -29.23 44.92
C ARG A 56 6.93 -29.35 44.38
N THR A 57 7.28 -28.44 43.48
CA THR A 57 8.67 -28.08 43.26
C THR A 57 9.22 -27.71 44.63
N SER A 58 10.21 -28.47 45.10
CA SER A 58 11.01 -28.09 46.24
C SER A 58 11.61 -26.72 45.92
N ALA A 59 11.08 -25.68 46.56
CA ALA A 59 11.66 -24.36 46.49
C ALA A 59 13.02 -24.43 47.20
N GLU A 60 14.07 -24.61 46.40
CA GLU A 60 15.45 -24.33 46.77
C GLU A 60 15.50 -22.88 47.29
N PRO A 61 16.17 -22.60 48.43
CA PRO A 61 16.25 -21.25 48.96
C PRO A 61 16.80 -20.30 47.90
N PRO A 62 16.21 -19.11 47.72
CA PRO A 62 16.62 -18.20 46.66
C PRO A 62 18.10 -17.86 46.84
N ASN A 63 18.89 -18.21 45.83
CA ASN A 63 20.31 -17.88 45.82
C ASN A 63 20.43 -16.35 45.74
N PRO A 64 21.06 -15.68 46.72
CA PRO A 64 21.18 -14.22 46.76
C PRO A 64 22.00 -13.64 45.60
N ASN A 65 22.66 -14.49 44.79
CA ASN A 65 23.33 -14.12 43.55
C ASN A 65 22.47 -14.32 42.29
N GLN A 66 21.21 -14.73 42.41
CA GLN A 66 20.27 -14.65 41.29
C GLN A 66 19.91 -13.18 41.07
N VAL A 67 20.59 -12.56 40.10
CA VAL A 67 20.08 -11.36 39.46
C VAL A 67 18.69 -11.73 38.93
N PRO A 68 17.60 -11.11 39.40
CA PRO A 68 16.27 -11.42 38.87
C PRO A 68 16.33 -11.27 37.35
N PRO A 69 15.69 -12.16 36.56
CA PRO A 69 15.65 -12.00 35.12
C PRO A 69 15.07 -10.62 34.86
N THR A 70 15.92 -9.71 34.43
CA THR A 70 15.54 -8.34 34.14
C THR A 70 14.48 -8.47 33.04
N LEU A 71 13.22 -8.19 33.36
CA LEU A 71 12.12 -8.04 32.39
C LEU A 71 12.33 -6.78 31.53
N SER A 72 13.59 -6.43 31.26
CA SER A 72 14.01 -5.43 30.30
C SER A 72 14.43 -6.22 29.07
N GLY A 73 13.54 -6.22 28.07
CA GLY A 73 13.54 -7.16 26.95
C GLY A 73 14.93 -7.53 26.44
N ASP A 74 15.20 -8.84 26.40
CA ASP A 74 16.36 -9.37 25.70
C ASP A 74 16.36 -8.83 24.25
N PRO A 75 17.40 -8.09 23.83
CA PRO A 75 17.51 -7.59 22.48
C PRO A 75 17.36 -8.70 21.43
N GLY A 76 17.85 -9.91 21.72
CA GLY A 76 17.72 -11.07 20.84
C GLY A 76 16.26 -11.47 20.62
N ARG A 77 15.48 -11.52 21.70
CA ARG A 77 14.03 -11.77 21.64
C ARG A 77 13.29 -10.69 20.85
N THR A 78 13.62 -9.42 21.09
CA THR A 78 13.00 -8.29 20.37
C THR A 78 13.31 -8.34 18.87
N ILE A 79 14.55 -8.67 18.48
CA ILE A 79 14.93 -8.82 17.06
C ILE A 79 14.15 -9.95 16.40
N HIS A 80 14.00 -11.10 17.06
CA HIS A 80 13.25 -12.22 16.53
C HIS A 80 11.77 -11.87 16.32
N GLU A 81 11.14 -11.20 17.29
CA GLU A 81 9.75 -10.74 17.19
C GLU A 81 9.56 -9.73 16.05
N GLN A 82 10.47 -8.77 15.89
CA GLN A 82 10.39 -7.78 14.80
C GLN A 82 10.59 -8.42 13.42
N ARG A 83 11.47 -9.43 13.29
CA ARG A 83 11.63 -10.16 12.01
C ARG A 83 10.37 -10.92 11.64
N ALA A 84 9.74 -11.61 12.59
CA ALA A 84 8.47 -12.29 12.35
C ALA A 84 7.37 -11.30 11.90
N LEU A 85 7.35 -10.09 12.47
CA LEU A 85 6.44 -9.03 12.02
C LEU A 85 6.75 -8.56 10.59
N ILE A 86 8.03 -8.38 10.24
CA ILE A 86 8.44 -8.02 8.87
C ILE A 86 7.95 -9.09 7.89
N ASP A 87 8.21 -10.38 8.17
CA ASP A 87 7.79 -11.48 7.29
C ASP A 87 6.26 -11.49 7.09
N GLN A 88 5.50 -11.24 8.16
CA GLN A 88 4.04 -11.13 8.09
C GLN A 88 3.60 -9.95 7.20
N LEU A 89 4.22 -8.77 7.39
CA LEU A 89 3.91 -7.58 6.60
C LEU A 89 4.29 -7.77 5.13
N ASP A 90 5.42 -8.40 4.85
CA ASP A 90 5.88 -8.69 3.49
C ASP A 90 4.92 -9.64 2.76
N GLY A 91 4.39 -10.66 3.47
CA GLY A 91 3.31 -11.50 2.95
C GLY A 91 2.07 -10.68 2.57
N GLN A 92 1.62 -9.78 3.46
CA GLN A 92 0.48 -8.90 3.18
C GLN A 92 0.74 -7.94 2.02
N ILE A 93 1.94 -7.38 1.92
CA ILE A 93 2.33 -6.50 0.80
C ILE A 93 2.32 -7.29 -0.51
N SER A 94 2.89 -8.50 -0.53
CA SER A 94 2.89 -9.36 -1.72
C SER A 94 1.47 -9.68 -2.19
N ASP A 95 0.57 -10.05 -1.29
CA ASP A 95 -0.83 -10.35 -1.61
C ASP A 95 -1.55 -9.11 -2.18
N LEU A 96 -1.31 -7.93 -1.61
CA LEU A 96 -1.88 -6.67 -2.10
C LEU A 96 -1.33 -6.30 -3.48
N LEU A 97 -0.05 -6.53 -3.74
CA LEU A 97 0.56 -6.30 -5.05
C LEU A 97 0.01 -7.26 -6.11
N ALA A 98 -0.18 -8.54 -5.78
CA ALA A 98 -0.81 -9.49 -6.69
C ALA A 98 -2.25 -9.08 -7.05
N GLN A 99 -3.05 -8.66 -6.07
CA GLN A 99 -4.40 -8.13 -6.31
C GLN A 99 -4.38 -6.87 -7.17
N ARG A 100 -3.40 -5.97 -6.94
CA ARG A 100 -3.21 -4.78 -7.76
C ARG A 100 -2.88 -5.12 -9.20
N ALA A 101 -2.01 -6.11 -9.44
CA ALA A 101 -1.64 -6.55 -10.77
C ALA A 101 -2.86 -7.07 -11.56
N ILE A 102 -3.72 -7.86 -10.91
CA ILE A 102 -4.99 -8.33 -11.50
C ILE A 102 -5.88 -7.14 -11.88
N ALA A 103 -6.06 -6.17 -10.97
CA ALA A 103 -6.86 -4.98 -11.26
C ALA A 103 -6.26 -4.14 -12.40
N SER A 104 -4.94 -3.97 -12.43
CA SER A 104 -4.22 -3.26 -13.50
C SER A 104 -4.41 -3.95 -14.85
N HIS A 105 -4.30 -5.28 -14.90
CA HIS A 105 -4.55 -6.06 -16.10
C HIS A 105 -5.99 -5.90 -16.61
N ASN A 106 -6.99 -5.96 -15.72
CA ASN A 106 -8.39 -5.76 -16.10
C ASN A 106 -8.64 -4.38 -16.72
N VAL A 107 -8.00 -3.33 -16.18
CA VAL A 107 -8.06 -1.97 -16.76
C VAL A 107 -7.41 -1.95 -18.15
N GLN A 108 -6.25 -2.58 -18.32
CA GLN A 108 -5.57 -2.65 -19.61
C GLN A 108 -6.44 -3.34 -20.67
N VAL A 109 -7.02 -4.49 -20.34
CA VAL A 109 -7.94 -5.24 -21.23
C VAL A 109 -9.15 -4.40 -21.60
N ALA A 110 -9.78 -3.72 -20.62
CA ALA A 110 -10.93 -2.86 -20.89
C ALA A 110 -10.59 -1.69 -21.84
N ARG A 111 -9.37 -1.12 -21.76
CA ARG A 111 -8.92 -0.05 -22.65
C ARG A 111 -8.63 -0.56 -24.06
N GLU A 112 -8.00 -1.71 -24.19
CA GLU A 112 -7.79 -2.37 -25.48
C GLU A 112 -9.12 -2.67 -26.16
N GLN A 113 -10.11 -3.20 -25.42
CA GLN A 113 -11.47 -3.45 -25.92
C GLN A 113 -12.20 -2.15 -26.33
N ALA A 114 -11.91 -1.03 -25.67
CA ALA A 114 -12.42 0.28 -26.03
C ALA A 114 -11.67 0.94 -27.21
N GLY A 115 -10.67 0.27 -27.80
CA GLY A 115 -9.86 0.80 -28.90
C GLY A 115 -8.86 1.88 -28.48
N GLY A 116 -8.61 2.04 -27.18
CA GLY A 116 -7.66 3.00 -26.63
C GLY A 116 -6.25 2.41 -26.46
N PRO A 117 -5.25 3.26 -26.17
CA PRO A 117 -3.91 2.77 -25.82
C PRO A 117 -3.96 1.96 -24.52
N ARG A 118 -3.13 0.93 -24.40
CA ARG A 118 -3.06 0.08 -23.19
C ARG A 118 -2.62 0.86 -21.94
N LEU A 119 -1.70 1.81 -22.10
CA LEU A 119 -1.10 2.60 -21.01
C LEU A 119 -1.58 4.06 -20.97
N ASP A 120 -1.61 4.65 -19.78
CA ASP A 120 -2.02 6.04 -19.55
C ASP A 120 -0.91 6.75 -18.75
N PRO A 121 -0.01 7.47 -19.45
CA PRO A 121 1.11 8.14 -18.80
C PRO A 121 0.69 9.17 -17.73
N ALA A 122 -0.44 9.86 -17.92
CA ALA A 122 -0.92 10.82 -16.94
C ALA A 122 -1.36 10.09 -15.65
N ARG A 123 -2.04 8.95 -15.80
CA ARG A 123 -2.40 8.12 -14.65
C ARG A 123 -1.18 7.51 -13.96
N GLU A 124 -0.18 7.05 -14.73
CA GLU A 124 1.09 6.56 -14.17
C GLU A 124 1.78 7.63 -13.32
N GLN A 125 1.83 8.87 -13.81
CA GLN A 125 2.43 9.98 -13.08
C GLN A 125 1.70 10.27 -11.75
N GLN A 126 0.36 10.16 -11.73
CA GLN A 126 -0.41 10.29 -10.48
C GLN A 126 -0.10 9.19 -9.46
N VAL A 127 0.13 7.96 -9.92
CA VAL A 127 0.53 6.85 -9.04
C VAL A 127 1.90 7.14 -8.45
N ILE A 128 2.86 7.54 -9.28
CA ILE A 128 4.22 7.89 -8.85
C ILE A 128 4.18 9.00 -7.80
N ALA A 129 3.44 10.09 -8.07
CA ALA A 129 3.28 11.19 -7.13
C ALA A 129 2.72 10.71 -5.78
N ARG A 130 1.66 9.87 -5.80
CA ARG A 130 1.06 9.33 -4.56
C ARG A 130 2.06 8.52 -3.73
N TYR A 131 2.92 7.72 -4.35
CA TYR A 131 3.93 6.95 -3.62
C TYR A 131 5.05 7.85 -3.10
N ARG A 132 5.52 8.81 -3.91
CA ARG A 132 6.51 9.80 -3.48
C ARG A 132 6.02 10.62 -2.28
N ASP A 133 4.77 11.04 -2.28
CA ASP A 133 4.20 11.84 -1.20
C ASP A 133 4.07 11.05 0.12
N ARG A 134 3.96 9.72 0.05
CA ARG A 134 3.81 8.85 1.23
C ARG A 134 5.13 8.25 1.74
N LEU A 135 6.03 7.92 0.82
CA LEU A 135 7.27 7.18 1.11
C LEU A 135 8.53 8.04 0.90
N GLY A 136 8.37 9.31 0.51
CA GLY A 136 9.46 10.22 0.21
C GLY A 136 10.18 9.87 -1.11
N PRO A 137 11.48 10.19 -1.23
CA PRO A 137 12.25 10.01 -2.47
C PRO A 137 12.28 8.57 -2.99
N ALA A 138 12.28 7.57 -2.11
CA ALA A 138 12.28 6.16 -2.50
C ALA A 138 10.93 5.72 -3.12
N GLY A 139 9.84 6.44 -2.83
CA GLY A 139 8.50 6.10 -3.30
C GLY A 139 8.36 6.12 -4.81
N GLU A 140 9.08 7.00 -5.50
CA GLU A 140 9.08 7.06 -6.97
C GLU A 140 9.63 5.77 -7.59
N GLN A 141 10.76 5.27 -7.08
CA GLN A 141 11.38 4.03 -7.56
C GLN A 141 10.48 2.81 -7.29
N ILE A 142 9.86 2.76 -6.12
CA ILE A 142 8.91 1.70 -5.77
C ILE A 142 7.70 1.73 -6.71
N ALA A 143 7.11 2.90 -6.95
CA ALA A 143 5.99 3.03 -7.86
C ALA A 143 6.33 2.59 -9.28
N ARG A 144 7.54 2.94 -9.75
CA ARG A 144 8.01 2.54 -11.08
C ARG A 144 8.15 1.03 -11.19
N ALA A 145 8.80 0.39 -10.22
CA ALA A 145 8.94 -1.07 -10.17
C ALA A 145 7.58 -1.79 -10.19
N ILE A 146 6.60 -1.30 -9.42
CA ILE A 146 5.25 -1.88 -9.40
C ILE A 146 4.54 -1.68 -10.75
N LEU A 147 4.60 -0.48 -11.34
CA LEU A 147 4.01 -0.23 -12.65
C LEU A 147 4.64 -1.08 -13.77
N ASP A 148 5.95 -1.33 -13.69
CA ASP A 148 6.69 -2.17 -14.62
C ASP A 148 6.28 -3.65 -14.51
N ALA A 149 6.17 -4.16 -13.28
CA ALA A 149 5.68 -5.52 -13.03
C ALA A 149 4.25 -5.73 -13.56
N ASP A 150 3.33 -4.79 -13.30
CA ASP A 150 1.91 -4.89 -13.64
C ASP A 150 1.60 -4.86 -15.15
N ARG A 151 2.52 -4.33 -15.96
CA ARG A 151 2.36 -4.28 -17.43
C ARG A 151 2.96 -5.49 -18.14
N GLY A 152 3.52 -6.46 -17.39
CA GLY A 152 4.15 -7.65 -17.95
C GLY A 152 5.55 -7.43 -18.50
N ALA A 153 6.14 -6.25 -18.27
CA ALA A 153 7.58 -6.07 -18.37
C ALA A 153 8.18 -6.65 -17.08
N GLY A 154 8.27 -7.98 -17.01
CA GLY A 154 9.02 -8.67 -15.95
C GLY A 154 10.42 -8.07 -15.81
N PRO A 155 11.10 -8.25 -14.66
CA PRO A 155 12.34 -7.54 -14.35
C PRO A 155 13.29 -7.61 -15.53
N SER A 156 13.61 -6.44 -16.10
CA SER A 156 14.71 -6.30 -17.03
C SER A 156 15.98 -6.71 -16.28
N GLY A 157 16.36 -7.99 -16.41
CA GLY A 157 17.47 -8.61 -15.69
C GLY A 157 17.13 -9.87 -14.89
N ALA A 158 16.49 -10.88 -15.47
CA ALA A 158 16.76 -12.26 -15.06
C ALA A 158 17.97 -12.77 -15.86
N PRO A 159 19.05 -13.27 -15.23
CA PRO A 159 20.16 -13.87 -15.99
C PRO A 159 19.61 -15.08 -16.76
N ALA A 160 19.97 -15.16 -18.04
CA ALA A 160 19.73 -16.35 -18.84
C ALA A 160 20.17 -17.58 -18.02
N ALA A 161 19.22 -18.47 -17.75
CA ALA A 161 19.51 -19.74 -17.12
C ALA A 161 20.57 -20.45 -17.97
N THR A 162 21.78 -20.60 -17.44
CA THR A 162 22.81 -21.45 -18.03
C THR A 162 22.26 -22.88 -18.07
N PRO A 163 22.13 -23.52 -19.24
CA PRO A 163 21.66 -24.90 -19.29
C PRO A 163 22.66 -25.83 -18.57
N PRO A 164 22.19 -26.88 -17.89
CA PRO A 164 23.09 -27.86 -17.27
C PRO A 164 23.95 -28.53 -18.35
N ARG A 165 25.24 -28.69 -18.03
CA ARG A 165 26.22 -29.41 -18.84
C ARG A 165 26.00 -30.91 -18.80
#